data_AF-I6ZIB9-F1
#
_entry.id   AF-I6ZIB9-F1
#
_cell.length_a   1.000
_cell.length_b   1.000
_cell.length_c   1.000
_cell.angle_alpha   90.00
_cell.angle_beta   90.00
_cell.angle_gamma   90.00
#
_symmetry.space_group_name_H-M   'P 1'
#
loop_
_entity.id
_entity.type
_entity.pdbx_description
1 polymer ?
#
loop_
_entity_poly.entity_id
_entity_poly.type
_entity_poly.pdbx_seq_one_letter_code
_entity_poly.pdbx_strand_id
1 'polypeptide(L)'
;MAGKITALPFLMNDNETLAGEFVRILMDNHRKSTPTRKQSVRAQLKVGLKEMGALVELSKGYLEKLGLELVGIGKEGVIDPMTAEKYFIRRIKPSPATEKFLPEETQRLILAFTFLILERKVIEVPRLWFFMQKTGVFESEDDFAEFLNQTKRQGYLFVTKVEESLIITPGWRYHCDFHNFDPKGYFRNNGH
;
A
#
# COMPACT_ATOMS: atom_id res chain seq x y z
N MET A 1 58.29 8.92 6.23
CA MET A 1 57.13 8.71 7.11
C MET A 1 55.89 8.52 6.23
N ALA A 2 55.52 7.28 5.94
CA ALA A 2 54.31 6.96 5.19
C ALA A 2 53.24 6.53 6.20
N GLY A 3 52.21 7.36 6.37
CA GLY A 3 51.09 7.07 7.25
C GLY A 3 50.29 5.89 6.71
N LYS A 4 50.21 4.80 7.48
CA LYS A 4 49.25 3.72 7.25
C LYS A 4 47.85 4.29 7.45
N ILE A 5 47.11 4.44 6.37
CA ILE A 5 45.65 4.58 6.43
C ILE A 5 45.12 3.21 6.81
N THR A 6 44.86 3.01 8.10
CA THR A 6 44.05 1.89 8.57
C THR A 6 42.62 2.13 8.12
N ALA A 7 42.21 1.49 7.04
CA ALA A 7 40.80 1.30 6.75
C ALA A 7 40.20 0.54 7.94
N LEU A 8 39.41 1.25 8.75
CA LEU A 8 38.60 0.63 9.79
C LEU A 8 37.65 -0.36 9.09
N PRO A 9 37.68 -1.65 9.44
CA PRO A 9 36.67 -2.56 8.95
C PRO A 9 35.36 -2.11 9.59
N PHE A 10 34.47 -1.52 8.79
CA PHE A 10 33.06 -1.37 9.15
C PHE A 10 32.49 -2.80 9.26
N LEU A 11 32.67 -3.42 10.42
CA LEU A 11 32.00 -4.66 10.80
C LEU A 11 30.54 -4.28 11.11
N MET A 12 29.74 -4.09 10.06
CA MET A 12 28.29 -4.11 10.22
C MET A 12 27.93 -5.45 10.86
N ASN A 13 27.18 -5.40 11.96
CA ASN A 13 26.65 -6.59 12.60
C ASN A 13 25.85 -7.38 11.54
N ASP A 14 25.95 -8.70 11.47
CA ASP A 14 25.28 -9.52 10.46
C ASP A 14 23.76 -9.21 10.39
N ASN A 15 23.16 -8.85 11.54
CA ASN A 15 21.77 -8.41 11.64
C ASN A 15 21.48 -7.06 10.97
N GLU A 16 22.41 -6.11 11.01
CA GLU A 16 22.28 -4.81 10.33
C GLU A 16 22.36 -4.98 8.82
N THR A 17 23.28 -5.81 8.34
CA THR A 17 23.39 -6.15 6.91
C THR A 17 22.10 -6.79 6.41
N LEU A 18 21.57 -7.79 7.14
CA LEU A 18 20.31 -8.44 6.79
C LEU A 18 19.11 -7.47 6.85
N ALA A 19 19.09 -6.53 7.79
CA ALA A 19 18.04 -5.52 7.86
C ALA A 19 18.12 -4.55 6.67
N GLY A 20 19.32 -4.14 6.25
CA GLY A 20 19.53 -3.33 5.05
C GLY A 20 19.04 -4.06 3.79
N GLU A 21 19.35 -5.34 3.64
CA GLU A 21 18.85 -6.17 2.54
C GLU A 21 17.32 -6.34 2.57
N PHE A 22 16.74 -6.51 3.77
CA PHE A 22 15.29 -6.57 3.92
C PHE A 22 14.62 -5.26 3.52
N VAL A 23 15.14 -4.11 3.97
CA VAL A 23 14.66 -2.78 3.55
C VAL A 23 14.75 -2.63 2.03
N ARG A 24 15.86 -3.05 1.41
CA ARG A 24 16.03 -3.01 -0.05
C ARG A 24 14.95 -3.82 -0.78
N ILE A 25 14.67 -5.05 -0.32
CA ILE A 25 13.59 -5.89 -0.86
C ILE A 25 12.24 -5.19 -0.73
N LEU A 26 11.96 -4.59 0.43
CA LEU A 26 10.72 -3.86 0.67
C LEU A 26 10.58 -2.68 -0.31
N MET A 27 11.64 -1.88 -0.51
CA MET A 27 11.65 -0.75 -1.44
C MET A 27 11.47 -1.18 -2.90
N ASP A 28 12.12 -2.28 -3.31
CA ASP A 28 12.00 -2.81 -4.67
C ASP A 28 10.57 -3.28 -4.98
N ASN A 29 9.90 -3.94 -4.02
CA ASN A 29 8.51 -4.34 -4.17
C ASN A 29 7.56 -3.14 -4.08
N HIS A 30 7.83 -2.17 -3.20
CA HIS A 30 7.07 -0.94 -3.13
C HIS A 30 7.08 -0.17 -4.47
N ARG A 31 8.25 -0.06 -5.13
CA ARG A 31 8.38 0.52 -6.47
C ARG A 31 7.52 -0.20 -7.51
N LYS A 32 7.35 -1.51 -7.38
CA LYS A 32 6.49 -2.34 -8.25
C LYS A 32 5.02 -2.35 -7.81
N SER A 33 4.65 -1.58 -6.78
CA SER A 33 3.31 -1.58 -6.20
C SER A 33 2.86 -2.97 -5.71
N THR A 34 3.79 -3.80 -5.24
CA THR A 34 3.48 -5.16 -4.76
C THR A 34 3.79 -5.32 -3.27
N PRO A 35 2.95 -6.07 -2.52
CA PRO A 35 3.28 -6.50 -1.16
C PRO A 35 4.48 -7.45 -1.13
N THR A 36 5.34 -7.28 -0.12
CA THR A 36 6.46 -8.19 0.17
C THR A 36 5.96 -9.37 1.00
N ARG A 37 6.12 -10.61 0.54
CA ARG A 37 5.68 -11.80 1.30
C ARG A 37 6.75 -12.21 2.32
N LYS A 38 6.35 -12.42 3.58
CA LYS A 38 7.23 -12.89 4.69
C LYS A 38 7.98 -14.16 4.30
N GLN A 39 7.28 -15.14 3.73
CA GLN A 39 7.88 -16.40 3.27
C GLN A 39 8.97 -16.19 2.19
N SER A 40 8.75 -15.28 1.23
CA SER A 40 9.72 -14.99 0.17
C SER A 40 10.99 -14.35 0.71
N VAL A 41 10.85 -13.40 1.65
CA VAL A 41 11.98 -12.77 2.34
C VAL A 41 12.78 -13.82 3.12
N ARG A 42 12.09 -14.67 3.89
CA ARG A 42 12.73 -15.75 4.65
C ARG A 42 13.54 -16.68 3.76
N ALA A 43 12.99 -17.06 2.61
CA ALA A 43 13.69 -17.90 1.64
C ALA A 43 14.91 -17.19 1.03
N GLN A 44 14.76 -15.92 0.64
CA GLN A 44 15.82 -15.15 -0.01
C GLN A 44 16.98 -14.81 0.93
N LEU A 45 16.68 -14.41 2.16
CA LEU A 45 17.67 -14.05 3.18
C LEU A 45 18.12 -15.25 4.02
N LYS A 46 17.52 -16.43 3.83
CA LYS A 46 17.80 -17.68 4.57
C LYS A 46 17.66 -17.52 6.09
N VAL A 47 16.58 -16.85 6.52
CA VAL A 47 16.32 -16.54 7.93
C VAL A 47 15.12 -17.31 8.50
N GLY A 48 15.20 -17.64 9.80
CA GLY A 48 14.11 -18.25 10.56
C GLY A 48 13.03 -17.24 10.96
N LEU A 49 12.04 -17.72 11.72
CA LEU A 49 10.93 -16.87 12.20
C LEU A 49 11.40 -15.85 13.25
N LYS A 50 12.32 -16.25 14.12
CA LYS A 50 12.86 -15.39 15.17
C LYS A 50 13.69 -14.25 14.57
N GLU A 51 14.56 -14.58 13.63
CA GLU A 51 15.38 -13.62 12.90
C GLU A 51 14.50 -12.67 12.09
N MET A 52 13.44 -13.18 11.43
CA MET A 52 12.48 -12.33 10.73
C MET A 52 11.85 -11.27 11.66
N GLY A 53 11.50 -11.63 12.90
CA GLY A 53 11.01 -10.68 13.89
C GLY A 53 12.03 -9.59 14.21
N ALA A 54 13.30 -9.96 14.39
CA ALA A 54 14.38 -9.00 14.60
C ALA A 54 14.57 -8.05 13.39
N LEU A 55 14.48 -8.58 12.16
CA LEU A 55 14.55 -7.78 10.94
C LEU A 55 13.41 -6.78 10.84
N VAL A 56 12.17 -7.19 11.18
CA VAL A 56 11.01 -6.30 11.20
C VAL A 56 11.24 -5.14 12.18
N GLU A 57 11.66 -5.42 13.40
CA GLU A 57 11.89 -4.38 14.41
C GLU A 57 13.04 -3.44 14.03
N LEU A 58 14.19 -3.97 13.59
CA LEU A 58 15.32 -3.15 13.16
C LEU A 58 14.96 -2.27 11.96
N SER A 59 14.20 -2.81 11.01
CA SER A 59 13.83 -2.09 9.78
C SER A 59 12.84 -0.97 10.01
N LYS A 60 11.97 -1.06 11.03
CA LYS A 60 11.07 0.06 11.41
C LYS A 60 11.89 1.32 11.68
N GLY A 61 12.95 1.23 12.49
CA GLY A 61 13.81 2.36 12.82
C GLY A 61 14.56 2.94 11.62
N TYR A 62 14.90 2.14 10.62
CA TYR A 62 15.50 2.64 9.37
C TYR A 62 14.48 3.35 8.49
N LEU A 63 13.28 2.78 8.35
CA LEU A 63 12.21 3.35 7.52
C LEU A 63 11.68 4.66 8.10
N GLU A 64 11.52 4.75 9.42
CA GLU A 64 11.06 5.97 10.09
C GLU A 64 11.98 7.16 9.82
N LYS A 65 13.30 6.93 9.79
CA LYS A 65 14.30 7.96 9.43
C LYS A 65 14.15 8.47 7.99
N LEU A 66 13.50 7.70 7.12
CA LEU A 66 13.18 8.06 5.74
C LEU A 66 11.77 8.63 5.58
N GLY A 67 11.04 8.83 6.69
CA GLY A 67 9.63 9.26 6.68
C GLY A 67 8.67 8.17 6.21
N LEU A 68 9.08 6.90 6.33
CA LEU A 68 8.35 5.73 5.89
C LEU A 68 7.95 4.85 7.08
N GLU A 69 6.85 4.12 6.93
CA GLU A 69 6.32 3.20 7.94
C GLU A 69 6.23 1.79 7.33
N LEU A 70 6.72 0.80 8.05
CA LEU A 70 6.51 -0.60 7.74
C LEU A 70 5.15 -1.05 8.28
N VAL A 71 4.28 -1.52 7.40
CA VAL A 71 2.96 -2.03 7.76
C VAL A 71 2.77 -3.48 7.37
N GLY A 72 2.04 -4.24 8.20
CA GLY A 72 1.58 -5.57 7.86
C GLY A 72 0.29 -5.51 7.05
N ILE A 73 0.13 -6.41 6.08
CA ILE A 73 -1.11 -6.54 5.30
C ILE A 73 -1.88 -7.80 5.74
N GLY A 74 -3.06 -7.57 6.30
CA GLY A 74 -4.07 -8.57 6.61
C GLY A 74 -5.19 -8.64 5.56
N LYS A 75 -6.20 -9.47 5.83
CA LYS A 75 -7.39 -9.58 4.96
C LYS A 75 -8.24 -8.30 5.01
N GLU A 76 -8.43 -7.76 6.21
CA GLU A 76 -9.30 -6.61 6.48
C GLU A 76 -8.55 -5.27 6.48
N GLY A 77 -7.29 -5.24 6.00
CA GLY A 77 -6.48 -4.02 5.93
C GLY A 77 -5.12 -4.15 6.61
N VAL A 78 -4.65 -3.05 7.21
CA VAL A 78 -3.33 -2.95 7.84
C VAL A 78 -3.34 -3.57 9.25
N ILE A 79 -2.34 -4.38 9.55
CA ILE A 79 -2.13 -5.06 10.83
C ILE A 79 -0.68 -4.91 11.29
N ASP A 80 -0.37 -5.33 12.52
CA ASP A 80 0.99 -5.33 13.05
C ASP A 80 1.94 -6.17 12.14
N PRO A 81 3.03 -5.59 11.61
CA PRO A 81 4.05 -6.31 10.85
C PRO A 81 4.54 -7.60 11.52
N MET A 82 4.61 -7.66 12.86
CA MET A 82 5.11 -8.86 13.55
C MET A 82 4.25 -10.10 13.25
N THR A 83 2.94 -9.90 13.17
CA THR A 83 1.96 -10.98 12.95
C THR A 83 1.59 -11.18 11.47
N ALA A 84 1.99 -10.27 10.59
CA ALA A 84 1.56 -10.25 9.20
C ALA A 84 2.30 -11.24 8.29
N GLU A 85 1.63 -11.82 7.31
CA GLU A 85 2.27 -12.66 6.28
C GLU A 85 2.80 -11.86 5.07
N LYS A 86 2.38 -10.60 4.97
CA LYS A 86 2.77 -9.68 3.92
C LYS A 86 3.09 -8.32 4.53
N TYR A 87 4.04 -7.62 3.92
CA TYR A 87 4.48 -6.31 4.32
C TYR A 87 4.30 -5.31 3.18
N PHE A 88 4.12 -4.06 3.55
CA PHE A 88 4.23 -2.92 2.64
C PHE A 88 4.88 -1.74 3.35
N ILE A 89 5.39 -0.80 2.57
CA ILE A 89 5.88 0.46 3.09
C ILE A 89 4.89 1.55 2.67
N ARG A 90 4.51 2.42 3.59
CA ARG A 90 3.76 3.65 3.30
C ARG A 90 4.50 4.87 3.83
N ARG A 91 4.12 6.07 3.38
CA ARG A 91 4.66 7.32 3.93
C ARG A 91 3.98 7.63 5.27
N ILE A 92 4.74 8.03 6.28
CA ILE A 92 4.21 8.47 7.59
C ILE A 92 3.37 9.74 7.42
N LYS A 93 3.83 10.65 6.56
CA LYS A 93 3.09 11.85 6.17
C LYS A 93 2.79 11.79 4.67
N PRO A 94 1.56 12.07 4.24
CA PRO A 94 1.27 12.20 2.82
C PRO A 94 2.19 13.27 2.22
N SER A 95 2.80 12.97 1.07
CA SER A 95 3.61 13.96 0.36
C SER A 95 2.69 15.03 -0.21
N PRO A 96 3.04 16.33 -0.09
CA PRO A 96 2.33 17.39 -0.79
C PRO A 96 2.52 17.31 -2.31
N ALA A 97 3.52 16.56 -2.78
CA ALA A 97 3.74 16.30 -4.19
C ALA A 97 2.86 15.13 -4.65
N THR A 98 1.68 15.48 -5.18
CA THR A 98 0.78 14.64 -5.96
C THR A 98 1.44 14.32 -7.31
N GLU A 99 2.50 13.49 -7.35
CA GLU A 99 3.14 13.14 -8.61
C GLU A 99 2.63 11.82 -9.21
N LYS A 100 2.02 11.98 -10.40
CA LYS A 100 1.86 11.03 -11.51
C LYS A 100 0.89 9.86 -11.35
N PHE A 101 -0.34 10.15 -10.98
CA PHE A 101 -1.47 9.47 -11.63
C PHE A 101 -2.02 10.42 -12.69
N LEU A 102 -2.54 9.89 -13.82
CA LEU A 102 -3.34 10.70 -14.73
C LEU A 102 -4.46 11.34 -13.88
N PRO A 103 -4.71 12.67 -13.99
CA PRO A 103 -5.72 13.35 -13.19
C PRO A 103 -7.07 12.62 -13.19
N GLU A 104 -7.41 12.02 -14.33
CA GLU A 104 -8.64 11.26 -14.54
C GLU A 104 -8.69 9.94 -13.74
N GLU A 105 -7.63 9.12 -13.77
CA GLU A 105 -7.59 7.86 -12.97
C GLU A 105 -7.69 8.17 -11.46
N THR A 106 -7.02 9.24 -11.02
CA THR A 106 -7.13 9.69 -9.62
C THR A 106 -8.54 10.12 -9.30
N GLN A 107 -9.17 10.91 -10.19
CA GLN A 107 -10.54 11.37 -10.02
C GLN A 107 -11.51 10.19 -9.93
N ARG A 108 -11.41 9.20 -10.84
CA ARG A 108 -12.20 7.97 -10.83
C ARG A 108 -12.03 7.21 -9.52
N LEU A 109 -10.79 7.10 -9.03
CA LEU A 109 -10.50 6.42 -7.75
C LEU A 109 -11.07 7.17 -6.54
N ILE A 110 -10.90 8.49 -6.48
CA ILE A 110 -11.43 9.35 -5.42
C ILE A 110 -12.96 9.28 -5.36
N LEU A 111 -13.64 9.32 -6.50
CA LEU A 111 -15.08 9.17 -6.58
C LEU A 111 -15.53 7.78 -6.12
N ALA A 112 -14.85 6.72 -6.56
CA ALA A 112 -15.15 5.36 -6.11
C ALA A 112 -15.00 5.21 -4.59
N PHE A 113 -13.92 5.72 -4.01
CA PHE A 113 -13.73 5.73 -2.55
C PHE A 113 -14.78 6.58 -1.83
N THR A 114 -15.19 7.69 -2.42
CA THR A 114 -16.25 8.54 -1.86
C THR A 114 -17.56 7.78 -1.73
N PHE A 115 -18.05 7.17 -2.81
CA PHE A 115 -19.28 6.39 -2.76
C PHE A 115 -19.16 5.18 -1.84
N LEU A 116 -18.01 4.51 -1.85
CA LEU A 116 -17.73 3.40 -0.94
C LEU A 116 -17.81 3.84 0.54
N ILE A 117 -17.25 4.99 0.90
CA ILE A 117 -17.32 5.54 2.27
C ILE A 117 -18.75 5.94 2.64
N LEU A 118 -19.47 6.59 1.72
CA LEU A 118 -20.87 6.97 1.92
C LEU A 118 -21.78 5.75 2.14
N GLU A 119 -21.48 4.63 1.48
CA GLU A 119 -22.12 3.33 1.65
C GLU A 119 -21.47 2.49 2.77
N ARG A 120 -20.90 3.12 3.81
CA ARG A 120 -20.35 2.44 4.99
C ARG A 120 -19.25 1.41 4.69
N LYS A 121 -18.43 1.67 3.67
CA LYS A 121 -17.28 0.87 3.20
C LYS A 121 -17.64 -0.47 2.54
N VAL A 122 -18.90 -0.68 2.19
CA VAL A 122 -19.34 -1.88 1.46
C VAL A 122 -20.36 -1.47 0.41
N ILE A 123 -20.11 -1.79 -0.86
CA ILE A 123 -21.05 -1.45 -1.94
C ILE A 123 -21.10 -2.58 -2.97
N GLU A 124 -22.27 -2.88 -3.49
CA GLU A 124 -22.40 -3.82 -4.61
C GLU A 124 -21.89 -3.19 -5.91
N VAL A 125 -21.32 -4.00 -6.80
CA VAL A 125 -20.82 -3.55 -8.11
C VAL A 125 -21.89 -2.78 -8.91
N PRO A 126 -23.14 -3.27 -9.06
CA PRO A 126 -24.17 -2.55 -9.81
C PRO A 126 -24.55 -1.21 -9.17
N ARG A 127 -24.53 -1.13 -7.83
CA ARG A 127 -24.82 0.10 -7.10
C ARG A 127 -23.70 1.13 -7.25
N LEU A 128 -22.45 0.70 -7.22
CA LEU A 128 -21.32 1.59 -7.51
C LEU A 128 -21.41 2.12 -8.95
N TRP A 129 -21.66 1.25 -9.93
CA TRP A 129 -21.87 1.66 -11.32
C TRP A 129 -22.99 2.70 -11.43
N PHE A 130 -24.13 2.47 -10.77
CA PHE A 130 -25.25 3.40 -10.77
C PHE A 130 -24.90 4.83 -10.32
N PHE A 131 -24.01 4.96 -9.34
CA PHE A 131 -23.52 6.26 -8.90
C PHE A 131 -22.46 6.83 -9.84
N MET A 132 -21.49 6.02 -10.25
CA MET A 132 -20.37 6.46 -11.06
C MET A 132 -20.81 6.94 -12.45
N GLN A 133 -21.78 6.27 -13.10
CA GLN A 133 -22.28 6.69 -14.41
C GLN A 133 -22.84 8.13 -14.42
N LYS A 134 -23.37 8.60 -13.27
CA LYS A 134 -23.91 9.97 -13.15
C LYS A 134 -22.83 11.05 -13.06
N THR A 135 -21.59 10.66 -12.83
CA THR A 135 -20.47 11.61 -12.70
C THR A 135 -19.82 11.96 -14.03
N GLY A 136 -20.12 11.20 -15.10
CA GLY A 136 -19.57 11.42 -16.44
C GLY A 136 -18.08 11.06 -16.58
N VAL A 137 -17.47 10.43 -15.57
CA VAL A 137 -16.03 10.05 -15.59
C VAL A 137 -15.76 8.71 -16.27
N PHE A 138 -16.79 8.00 -16.70
CA PHE A 138 -16.69 6.74 -17.45
C PHE A 138 -17.49 6.83 -18.74
N GLU A 139 -16.94 6.28 -19.81
CA GLU A 139 -17.59 6.28 -21.13
C GLU A 139 -18.67 5.20 -21.25
N SER A 140 -18.50 4.08 -20.54
CA SER A 140 -19.38 2.91 -20.62
C SER A 140 -19.25 2.02 -19.38
N GLU A 141 -20.12 1.01 -19.28
CA GLU A 141 -20.01 -0.03 -18.25
C GLU A 141 -18.75 -0.90 -18.44
N ASP A 142 -18.30 -1.09 -19.68
CA ASP A 142 -17.07 -1.82 -19.97
C ASP A 142 -15.82 -1.06 -19.48
N ASP A 143 -15.77 0.26 -19.67
CA ASP A 143 -14.72 1.14 -19.12
C ASP A 143 -14.69 1.07 -17.57
N PHE A 144 -15.87 1.09 -16.94
CA PHE A 144 -15.98 0.89 -15.50
C PHE A 144 -15.49 -0.50 -15.05
N ALA A 145 -15.80 -1.56 -15.79
CA ALA A 145 -15.34 -2.91 -15.49
C ALA A 145 -13.81 -3.04 -15.61
N GLU A 146 -13.20 -2.40 -16.60
CA GLU A 146 -11.74 -2.32 -16.75
C GLU A 146 -11.09 -1.60 -15.56
N PHE A 147 -11.65 -0.45 -15.18
CA PHE A 147 -11.23 0.30 -14.00
C PHE A 147 -11.30 -0.55 -12.72
N LEU A 148 -12.40 -1.30 -12.50
CA LEU A 148 -12.52 -2.18 -11.34
C LEU A 148 -11.46 -3.29 -11.34
N ASN A 149 -11.16 -3.87 -12.51
CA ASN A 149 -10.13 -4.89 -12.63
C ASN A 149 -8.73 -4.34 -12.34
N GLN A 150 -8.41 -3.15 -12.84
CA GLN A 150 -7.13 -2.47 -12.62
C GLN A 150 -6.96 -2.10 -11.14
N THR A 151 -7.94 -1.45 -10.53
CA THR A 151 -7.90 -1.02 -9.12
C THR A 151 -7.88 -2.19 -8.14
N LYS A 152 -8.58 -3.29 -8.47
CA LYS A 152 -8.46 -4.56 -7.74
C LYS A 152 -7.05 -5.14 -7.83
N ARG A 153 -6.45 -5.20 -9.02
CA ARG A 153 -5.07 -5.69 -9.21
C ARG A 153 -4.04 -4.85 -8.45
N GLN A 154 -4.24 -3.54 -8.42
CA GLN A 154 -3.39 -2.61 -7.68
C GLN A 154 -3.61 -2.67 -6.15
N GLY A 155 -4.66 -3.35 -5.68
CA GLY A 155 -4.94 -3.52 -4.26
C GLY A 155 -5.73 -2.39 -3.61
N TYR A 156 -6.28 -1.45 -4.39
CA TYR A 156 -7.10 -0.35 -3.89
C TYR A 156 -8.51 -0.78 -3.54
N LEU A 157 -9.08 -1.70 -4.32
CA LEU A 157 -10.39 -2.29 -4.08
C LEU A 157 -10.23 -3.79 -3.83
N PHE A 158 -11.06 -4.32 -2.94
CA PHE A 158 -11.24 -5.75 -2.75
C PHE A 158 -12.65 -6.12 -3.25
N VAL A 159 -12.73 -7.11 -4.12
CA VAL A 159 -14.00 -7.58 -4.69
C VAL A 159 -14.20 -9.02 -4.31
N THR A 160 -15.30 -9.31 -3.62
CA THR A 160 -15.67 -10.67 -3.22
C THR A 160 -17.11 -10.98 -3.61
N LYS A 161 -17.39 -12.25 -3.87
CA LYS A 161 -18.75 -12.73 -4.10
C LYS A 161 -19.40 -13.04 -2.75
N VAL A 162 -20.57 -12.50 -2.51
CA VAL A 162 -21.42 -12.81 -1.35
C VAL A 162 -22.78 -13.17 -1.90
N GLU A 163 -23.23 -14.40 -1.63
CA GLU A 163 -24.43 -14.98 -2.23
C GLU A 163 -24.38 -14.91 -3.77
N GLU A 164 -25.23 -14.09 -4.39
CA GLU A 164 -25.28 -13.88 -5.83
C GLU A 164 -24.73 -12.51 -6.26
N SER A 165 -24.34 -11.65 -5.31
CA SER A 165 -23.81 -10.31 -5.56
C SER A 165 -22.29 -10.25 -5.49
N LEU A 166 -21.70 -9.36 -6.29
CA LEU A 166 -20.31 -8.93 -6.11
C LEU A 166 -20.29 -7.67 -5.24
N ILE A 167 -19.62 -7.76 -4.09
CA ILE A 167 -19.42 -6.63 -3.19
C ILE A 167 -17.99 -6.11 -3.29
N ILE A 168 -17.86 -4.80 -3.15
CA ILE A 168 -16.61 -4.06 -3.15
C ILE A 168 -16.39 -3.52 -1.74
N THR A 169 -15.19 -3.73 -1.21
CA THR A 169 -14.69 -3.12 0.02
C THR A 169 -13.32 -2.48 -0.23
N PRO A 170 -12.80 -1.64 0.69
CA PRO A 170 -11.47 -1.09 0.54
C PRO A 170 -10.40 -2.19 0.54
N GLY A 171 -9.46 -2.10 -0.40
CA GLY A 171 -8.32 -3.01 -0.47
C GLY A 171 -7.17 -2.58 0.45
N TRP A 172 -6.17 -3.44 0.63
CA TRP A 172 -5.02 -3.18 1.50
C TRP A 172 -4.27 -1.88 1.13
N ARG A 173 -4.21 -1.53 -0.16
CA ARG A 173 -3.51 -0.34 -0.63
C ARG A 173 -4.27 0.94 -0.32
N TYR A 174 -5.61 0.90 -0.30
CA TYR A 174 -6.41 2.01 0.23
C TYR A 174 -5.99 2.35 1.67
N HIS A 175 -5.84 1.34 2.53
CA HIS A 175 -5.40 1.54 3.91
C HIS A 175 -3.93 1.99 4.05
N CYS A 176 -3.15 1.92 2.98
CA CYS A 176 -1.79 2.46 2.95
C CYS A 176 -1.81 3.92 2.49
N ASP A 177 -2.36 4.16 1.30
CA ASP A 177 -2.23 5.42 0.58
C ASP A 177 -3.32 6.44 0.98
N PHE A 178 -4.50 5.97 1.39
CA PHE A 178 -5.71 6.76 1.69
C PHE A 178 -6.23 6.57 3.12
N HIS A 179 -5.34 6.22 4.07
CA HIS A 179 -5.72 5.88 5.45
C HIS A 179 -6.46 7.01 6.19
N ASN A 180 -6.20 8.27 5.84
CA ASN A 180 -6.86 9.46 6.38
C ASN A 180 -7.78 10.16 5.37
N PHE A 181 -8.18 9.48 4.30
CA PHE A 181 -9.03 10.08 3.28
C PHE A 181 -10.42 10.38 3.84
N ASP A 182 -10.80 11.66 3.81
CA ASP A 182 -12.14 12.14 4.15
C ASP A 182 -12.76 12.81 2.91
N PRO A 183 -13.83 12.23 2.34
CA PRO A 183 -14.51 12.82 1.20
C PRO A 183 -14.98 14.26 1.47
N LYS A 184 -15.46 14.55 2.68
CA LYS A 184 -15.97 15.88 3.02
C LYS A 184 -14.87 16.93 2.96
N GLY A 185 -13.73 16.66 3.59
CA GLY A 185 -12.55 17.51 3.53
C GLY A 185 -12.01 17.67 2.10
N TYR A 186 -11.97 16.58 1.34
CA TYR A 186 -11.49 16.60 -0.05
C TYR A 186 -12.31 17.56 -0.93
N PHE A 187 -13.64 17.41 -0.96
CA PHE A 187 -14.50 18.24 -1.83
C PHE A 187 -14.67 19.68 -1.32
N ARG A 188 -14.49 19.94 -0.02
CA ARG A 188 -14.46 21.32 0.50
C ARG A 188 -13.21 22.09 0.08
N ASN A 189 -12.05 21.44 0.10
CA ASN A 189 -10.77 22.08 -0.17
C ASN A 189 -10.42 22.14 -1.67
N ASN A 190 -11.02 21.27 -2.48
CA ASN A 190 -10.85 21.21 -3.94
C ASN A 190 -12.14 21.60 -4.68
N GLY A 191 -13.04 22.31 -4.01
CA GLY A 191 -14.25 22.83 -4.62
C GLY A 191 -13.89 23.91 -5.64
N HIS A 192 -14.09 23.60 -6.92
CA HIS A 192 -14.33 24.60 -7.96
C HIS A 192 -15.72 25.21 -7.79
#